data_AF-A0A9E0QYC3-F1
#
_entry.id   AF-A0A9E0QYC3-F1
#
_cell.length_a   1.000
_cell.length_b   1.000
_cell.length_c   1.000
_cell.angle_alpha   90.00
_cell.angle_beta   90.00
_cell.angle_gamma   90.00
#
_symmetry.space_group_name_H-M   'P 1'
#
loop_
_entity.id
_entity.type
_entity.pdbx_description
1 polymer ?
#
loop_
_entity_poly.entity_id
_entity_poly.type
_entity_poly.pdbx_seq_one_letter_code
_entity_poly.pdbx_strand_id
1 'polypeptide(L)' 'MVFRLGIDTGGTYTDAVLVDGQQKVVATVKSLTTRYDLTIGIGNALCGLPAEMPRGNFTSWP' A
#
# COMPACT_ATOMS: atom_id res chain seq x y z
N MET A 1 -13.17 -0.45 11.62
CA MET A 1 -12.55 0.66 10.85
C MET A 1 -11.95 0.01 9.62
N VAL A 2 -12.45 0.35 8.43
CA VAL A 2 -12.00 -0.27 7.18
C VAL A 2 -10.83 0.55 6.65
N PHE A 3 -9.79 -0.13 6.17
CA PHE A 3 -8.71 0.49 5.43
C PHE A 3 -8.74 0.03 3.99
N ARG A 4 -8.28 0.90 3.09
CA ARG A 4 -8.08 0.62 1.68
C ARG A 4 -6.63 0.87 1.32
N LEU A 5 -6.07 -0.05 0.54
CA LEU A 5 -4.71 0.04 0.03
C LEU A 5 -4.77 0.25 -1.48
N GLY A 6 -4.16 1.33 -1.94
CA GLY A 6 -3.88 1.56 -3.36
C GLY A 6 -2.43 1.24 -3.66
N ILE A 7 -2.18 0.54 -4.77
CA ILE A 7 -0.84 0.28 -5.31
C ILE A 7 -0.83 0.76 -6.76
N ASP A 8 0.17 1.55 -7.13
CA ASP A 8 0.40 2.00 -8.50
C ASP A 8 1.84 1.67 -8.92
N THR A 9 1.99 0.94 -10.03
CA THR A 9 3.30 0.55 -10.56
C THR A 9 3.60 1.36 -11.81
N GLY A 10 4.57 2.26 -11.74
CA GLY A 10 5.12 2.98 -12.88
C GLY A 10 6.43 2.36 -13.39
N GLY A 11 7.01 2.97 -14.43
CA GLY A 11 8.28 2.50 -14.99
C GLY A 11 9.47 2.67 -14.02
N THR A 12 9.49 3.70 -13.17
CA THR A 12 10.63 3.94 -12.27
C THR A 12 10.29 3.65 -10.81
N TYR A 13 9.04 3.91 -10.41
CA TYR A 13 8.61 3.80 -9.04
C TYR A 13 7.28 3.07 -8.91
N THR A 14 7.15 2.36 -7.80
CA THR A 14 5.92 1.76 -7.29
C THR A 14 5.50 2.54 -6.06
N ASP A 15 4.25 3.00 -6.05
CA ASP A 15 3.66 3.80 -4.99
C ASP A 15 2.63 2.96 -4.23
N ALA A 16 2.64 3.04 -2.90
CA ALA A 16 1.64 2.46 -2.02
C ALA A 16 0.99 3.54 -1.16
N VAL A 17 -0.34 3.55 -1.11
CA VAL A 17 -1.14 4.53 -0.36
C VAL A 17 -2.15 3.80 0.52
N LEU A 18 -2.08 4.03 1.83
CA LEU A 18 -3.04 3.51 2.79
C LEU A 18 -4.04 4.60 3.17
N VAL A 19 -5.33 4.29 3.06
CA VAL A 19 -6.43 5.23 3.32
C VAL A 19 -7.39 4.63 4.34
N ASP A 20 -7.86 5.44 5.29
CA ASP A 20 -8.86 5.02 6.29
C ASP A 20 -10.31 5.05 5.74
N GLY A 21 -11.26 4.66 6.61
CA GLY A 21 -12.68 4.66 6.29
C GLY A 21 -13.26 6.04 5.98
N GLN A 22 -12.61 7.12 6.44
CA GLN A 22 -12.98 8.51 6.20
C GLN A 22 -12.28 9.12 4.98
N GLN A 23 -11.62 8.30 4.15
CA GLN A 23 -10.85 8.72 2.98
C GLN A 23 -9.62 9.57 3.32
N LYS A 24 -9.10 9.49 4.55
CA LYS A 24 -7.84 10.16 4.92
C LYS A 24 -6.65 9.26 4.62
N VAL A 25 -5.61 9.85 4.05
CA VAL A 25 -4.32 9.18 3.85
C VAL A 25 -3.64 8.98 5.19
N VAL A 26 -3.29 7.74 5.49
CA VAL A 26 -2.66 7.31 6.75
C VAL A 26 -1.18 7.06 6.55
N ALA A 27 -0.79 6.52 5.40
CA ALA A 27 0.60 6.29 5.04
C ALA A 27 0.77 6.32 3.52
N THR A 28 1.94 6.76 3.07
CA THR A 28 2.39 6.66 1.70
C THR A 28 3.81 6.12 1.66
N VAL A 29 4.10 5.28 0.67
CA VAL A 29 5.44 4.72 0.44
C VAL A 29 5.73 4.77 -1.04
N LYS A 30 6.97 5.10 -1.38
CA LYS A 30 7.49 5.06 -2.74
C LYS A 30 8.72 4.16 -2.76
N SER A 31 8.74 3.20 -3.68
CA SER A 31 9.86 2.27 -3.89
C SER A 31 10.24 2.24 -5.36
N LEU A 32 11.47 1.85 -5.69
CA LEU A 32 11.87 1.62 -7.08
C LEU A 32 11.07 0.45 -7.67
N THR A 33 10.62 0.60 -8.91
CA THR A 33 10.00 -0.49 -9.64
C THR A 33 11.07 -1.46 -10.11
N THR A 34 10.93 -2.73 -9.74
CA THR A 34 11.68 -3.82 -10.35
C THR A 34 10.95 -4.25 -11.63
N ARG A 35 11.26 -3.62 -12.77
CA ARG A 35 10.49 -3.79 -14.03
C ARG A 35 10.33 -5.24 -14.49
N TYR A 36 11.35 -6.06 -14.28
CA TYR A 36 11.35 -7.46 -14.71
C TYR A 36 10.64 -8.39 -13.71
N ASP A 37 10.31 -7.88 -12.52
CA ASP A 37 9.52 -8.59 -11.51
C ASP A 37 8.81 -7.58 -10.60
N LEU A 38 7.57 -7.24 -10.98
CA LEU A 38 6.78 -6.26 -10.24
C LEU A 38 6.47 -6.71 -8.80
N THR A 39 6.52 -8.02 -8.51
CA THR A 39 6.23 -8.53 -7.16
C THR A 39 7.26 -8.03 -6.15
N ILE A 40 8.52 -7.86 -6.58
CA ILE A 40 9.60 -7.30 -5.75
C ILE A 40 9.34 -5.81 -5.49
N GLY A 41 9.02 -5.04 -6.53
CA GLY A 41 8.72 -3.61 -6.40
C GLY A 41 7.52 -3.33 -5.48
N ILE A 42 6.45 -4.11 -5.67
CA ILE A 42 5.25 -4.08 -4.83
C ILE A 42 5.59 -4.51 -3.39
N GLY A 43 6.30 -5.62 -3.20
CA GLY A 43 6.71 -6.10 -1.87
C GLY A 43 7.52 -5.05 -1.11
N ASN A 44 8.46 -4.39 -1.78
CA ASN A 44 9.24 -3.30 -1.19
C ASN A 44 8.36 -2.09 -0.79
N ALA A 45 7.38 -1.73 -1.63
CA ALA A 45 6.43 -0.66 -1.30
C ALA A 45 5.53 -1.03 -0.11
N LEU A 46 5.11 -2.29 0.00
CA LEU A 46 4.35 -2.80 1.14
C LEU A 46 5.19 -2.83 2.43
N CYS A 47 6.45 -3.25 2.37
CA CYS A 47 7.34 -3.30 3.54
C CYS A 47 7.61 -1.92 4.14
N GLY A 48 7.48 -0.84 3.37
CA GLY A 48 7.60 0.52 3.91
C GLY A 48 6.36 1.01 4.66
N LEU A 49 5.23 0.31 4.57
CA LEU A 49 4.01 0.70 5.29
C LEU A 49 4.13 0.34 6.77
N PRO A 50 3.41 1.04 7.66
CA PRO A 50 3.38 0.70 9.08
C PRO A 50 2.91 -0.75 9.31
N ALA A 51 3.71 -1.52 10.07
CA ALA A 51 3.42 -2.92 10.40
C ALA A 51 2.19 -3.06 11.32
N GLU A 52 1.97 -2.08 12.18
CA GLU A 52 0.76 -1.99 12.99
C GLU A 52 -0.28 -1.13 12.25
N MET A 53 -1.28 -1.81 11.70
CA MET A 53 -2.48 -1.13 11.24
C MET A 53 -3.25 -0.63 12.47
N PRO A 54 -3.73 0.64 12.49
CA PRO A 54 -4.59 1.09 13.58
C PRO A 54 -5.76 0.12 13.70
N ARG A 55 -6.01 -0.43 14.89
CA ARG A 55 -6.95 -1.55 15.06
C ARG A 55 -8.30 -1.22 14.44
N GLY A 56 -8.65 -1.97 13.40
CA GLY A 56 -9.90 -1.82 12.67
C GLY A 56 -10.37 -3.18 12.18
N ASN A 57 -11.66 -3.47 12.40
CA ASN A 57 -12.26 -4.73 11.92
C ASN A 57 -12.06 -4.88 10.41
N PHE A 58 -11.25 -5.87 10.02
CA PHE A 58 -11.17 -6.36 8.64
C PHE A 58 -12.49 -7.02 8.30
N THR A 59 -13.28 -6.37 7.45
CA THR A 59 -14.39 -7.01 6.76
C THR A 59 -13.87 -7.53 5.44
N SER A 60 -14.18 -8.80 5.10
CA SER A 60 -13.89 -9.38 3.80
C SER A 60 -14.41 -8.49 2.67
N TRP A 61 -13.58 -8.26 1.66
CA TRP A 61 -14.01 -7.66 0.39
C TRP A 61 -14.97 -8.63 -0.31
N PRO A 62 -16.05 -8.16 -0.98
CA PRO A 62 -16.84 -9.02 -1.88
C PRO A 62 -16.00 -9.53 -3.06
#